data_AF-A0A971B902-F1
#
_entry.id   AF-A0A971B902-F1
#
_cell.length_a   1.000
_cell.length_b   1.000
_cell.length_c   1.000
_cell.angle_alpha   90.00
_cell.angle_beta   90.00
_cell.angle_gamma   90.00
#
_symmetry.space_group_name_H-M   'P 1'
#
loop_
_entity.id
_entity.type
_entity.pdbx_description
1 polymer ?
#
loop_
_entity_poly.entity_id
_entity_poly.type
_entity_poly.pdbx_seq_one_letter_code
_entity_poly.pdbx_strand_id
1 'polypeptide(L)'
;MKNVNFYSFIALYGALFLVLLFKVFHVPVTIDEVPTVYHYSRFSVWEIMMYPDNIPNNHILNTLLTKGTILLFGKEQWVIRLPNLLSFLLFAWGVFRILKLTLRLDSPWFLAGALLFVNPYLLDFFGLCRGYGISLTMVTLSAGFLLAGFGEGRHKFIWMALVCAILASYANFTALVFWAAVTIIAGFRFLWEYRKNPKQLVKPLLLIALLSLAYLALIMVPLQKMHSTNEFQYWTSRGFYQETVISLIHNWYYNSPVLSMIPHCWMLLPVALALGAALCASFIRKAVGPGAPESDLACHPLCGVLAATLVLLPAAINLLQTTILGTPNLSGRTVLFFYPLVALLFVIVLTLAYRWRHSLGHRSLALILTILLAANLSHRISLQSVREWEFDSNTLEVIDFLKEKYKGSPISLKTSWFFHSSFTFYQITGKAPWINLQPYDYNIDIATPAEYYYIFAEDAAKLNPRFEVVHKFTPDRWLMKKKTN
;
A
#
# COMPACT_ATOMS: atom_id res chain seq x y z
N MET A 1 -17.27 -17.11 21.83
CA MET A 1 -16.24 -16.35 21.06
C MET A 1 -16.73 -15.89 19.69
N LYS A 2 -17.58 -16.63 18.94
CA LYS A 2 -18.06 -16.20 17.60
C LYS A 2 -18.60 -14.77 17.54
N ASN A 3 -19.60 -14.44 18.36
CA ASN A 3 -20.19 -13.09 18.39
C ASN A 3 -19.16 -12.04 18.84
N VAL A 4 -18.36 -12.36 19.86
CA VAL A 4 -17.29 -11.47 20.36
C VAL A 4 -16.29 -11.14 19.25
N ASN A 5 -15.71 -12.15 18.60
CA ASN A 5 -14.72 -11.95 17.54
C ASN A 5 -15.29 -11.17 16.35
N PHE A 6 -16.55 -11.42 15.98
CA PHE A 6 -17.23 -10.67 14.92
C PHE A 6 -17.37 -9.19 15.28
N TYR A 7 -17.94 -8.88 16.45
CA TYR A 7 -18.14 -7.50 16.88
C TYR A 7 -16.81 -6.79 17.17
N SER A 8 -15.83 -7.48 17.75
CA SER A 8 -14.48 -6.94 17.97
C SER A 8 -13.74 -6.66 16.66
N PHE A 9 -13.93 -7.49 15.63
CA PHE A 9 -13.38 -7.22 14.29
C PHE A 9 -14.01 -5.95 13.69
N ILE A 10 -15.34 -5.84 13.75
CA ILE A 10 -16.06 -4.65 13.28
C ILE A 10 -15.61 -3.41 14.04
N ALA A 11 -15.51 -3.48 15.37
CA ALA A 11 -15.05 -2.37 16.19
C ALA A 11 -13.60 -1.96 15.83
N LEU A 12 -12.69 -2.92 15.69
CA LEU A 12 -11.29 -2.66 15.32
C LEU A 12 -11.18 -2.00 13.94
N TYR A 13 -11.73 -2.62 12.89
CA TYR A 13 -11.63 -2.09 11.53
C TYR A 13 -12.48 -0.84 11.33
N GLY A 14 -13.58 -0.70 12.06
CA GLY A 14 -14.37 0.53 12.11
C GLY A 14 -13.57 1.69 12.73
N ALA A 15 -12.87 1.45 13.85
CA ALA A 15 -12.00 2.45 14.45
C ALA A 15 -10.85 2.85 13.50
N LEU A 16 -10.23 1.88 12.81
CA LEU A 16 -9.21 2.18 11.80
C LEU A 16 -9.79 2.98 10.63
N PHE A 17 -11.00 2.70 10.17
CA PHE A 17 -11.66 3.50 9.15
C PHE A 17 -11.90 4.94 9.62
N LEU A 18 -12.31 5.15 10.87
CA LEU A 18 -12.49 6.49 11.44
C LEU A 18 -11.15 7.25 11.54
N VAL A 19 -10.06 6.57 11.88
CA VAL A 19 -8.71 7.14 11.85
C VAL A 19 -8.34 7.58 10.43
N LEU A 20 -8.57 6.71 9.43
CA LEU A 20 -8.29 7.05 8.02
C LEU A 20 -9.16 8.21 7.54
N LEU A 21 -10.45 8.22 7.90
CA LEU A 21 -11.36 9.30 7.60
C LEU A 21 -10.85 10.62 8.18
N PHE A 22 -10.41 10.62 9.45
CA PHE A 22 -9.79 11.80 10.07
C PHE A 22 -8.56 12.26 9.27
N LYS A 23 -7.65 11.35 8.91
CA LYS A 23 -6.45 11.69 8.13
C LYS A 23 -6.79 12.29 6.76
N VAL A 24 -7.80 11.76 6.09
CA VAL A 24 -8.24 12.25 4.77
C VAL A 24 -8.59 13.75 4.81
N PHE A 25 -9.15 14.25 5.92
CA PHE A 25 -9.47 15.68 6.10
C PHE A 25 -8.33 16.54 6.65
N HIS A 26 -7.42 15.97 7.46
CA HIS A 26 -6.46 16.77 8.23
C HIS A 26 -5.01 16.69 7.73
N VAL A 27 -4.62 15.58 7.09
CA VAL A 27 -3.27 15.48 6.50
C VAL A 27 -3.25 16.28 5.20
N PRO A 28 -2.30 17.21 5.01
CA PRO A 28 -2.24 17.99 3.77
C PRO A 28 -2.10 17.12 2.52
N VAL A 29 -2.52 17.62 1.36
CA VAL A 29 -2.27 16.95 0.08
C VAL A 29 -0.77 16.87 -0.15
N THR A 30 -0.26 15.67 -0.41
CA THR A 30 1.18 15.45 -0.58
C THR A 30 1.64 15.76 -2.00
N ILE A 31 2.93 16.01 -2.16
CA ILE A 31 3.57 16.24 -3.47
C ILE A 31 3.19 15.20 -4.54
N ASP A 32 3.08 13.94 -4.16
CA ASP A 32 2.81 12.82 -5.07
C ASP A 32 1.32 12.64 -5.42
N GLU A 33 0.40 13.27 -4.67
CA GLU A 33 -1.04 13.29 -4.97
C GLU A 33 -1.40 14.37 -6.01
N VAL A 34 -0.63 15.46 -6.03
CA VAL A 34 -0.91 16.66 -6.83
C VAL A 34 -0.95 16.37 -8.33
N PRO A 35 -0.03 15.58 -8.94
CA PRO A 35 -0.12 15.31 -10.37
C PRO A 35 -1.40 14.55 -10.76
N THR A 36 -1.91 13.65 -9.92
CA THR A 36 -3.21 12.97 -10.15
C THR A 36 -4.34 13.99 -10.33
N VAL A 37 -4.37 15.02 -9.48
CA VAL A 37 -5.45 16.00 -9.46
C VAL A 37 -5.24 17.11 -10.49
N TYR A 38 -4.03 17.67 -10.57
CA TYR A 38 -3.76 18.85 -11.40
C TYR A 38 -3.49 18.49 -12.85
N HIS A 39 -2.67 17.45 -13.06
CA HIS A 39 -2.22 17.05 -14.38
C HIS A 39 -3.15 16.00 -14.98
N TYR A 40 -3.22 14.82 -14.36
CA TYR A 40 -3.85 13.66 -14.99
C TYR A 40 -5.37 13.74 -15.07
N SER A 41 -6.05 14.33 -14.07
CA SER A 41 -7.51 14.41 -14.05
C SER A 41 -8.11 15.25 -15.20
N ARG A 42 -7.31 16.07 -15.89
CA ARG A 42 -7.73 16.90 -17.02
C ARG A 42 -7.82 16.13 -18.33
N PHE A 43 -7.00 15.10 -18.49
CA PHE A 43 -6.99 14.28 -19.69
C PHE A 43 -8.27 13.45 -19.82
N SER A 44 -8.59 13.05 -21.05
CA SER A 44 -9.66 12.09 -21.33
C SER A 44 -9.36 10.73 -20.70
N VAL A 45 -10.39 9.89 -20.56
CA VAL A 45 -10.24 8.51 -20.06
C VAL A 45 -9.20 7.76 -20.89
N TRP A 46 -9.25 7.89 -22.22
CA TRP A 46 -8.30 7.21 -23.11
C TRP A 46 -6.86 7.68 -22.92
N GLU A 47 -6.62 8.99 -22.82
CA GLU A 47 -5.28 9.54 -22.59
C GLU A 47 -4.70 9.08 -21.25
N ILE A 48 -5.51 9.06 -20.19
CA ILE A 48 -5.10 8.51 -18.88
C ILE A 48 -4.71 7.04 -19.02
N MET A 49 -5.50 6.24 -19.74
CA MET A 49 -5.22 4.82 -19.96
C MET A 49 -3.96 4.59 -20.80
N MET A 50 -3.66 5.48 -21.74
CA MET A 50 -2.51 5.38 -22.66
C MET A 50 -1.26 6.12 -22.14
N TYR A 51 -1.28 6.60 -20.89
CA TYR A 51 -0.19 7.33 -20.23
C TYR A 51 0.21 8.62 -20.99
N PRO A 52 -0.29 9.80 -20.63
CA PRO A 52 -0.05 11.01 -21.43
C PRO A 52 1.42 11.47 -21.43
N ASP A 53 2.19 11.10 -20.41
CA ASP A 53 3.62 11.34 -20.28
C ASP A 53 4.37 10.03 -19.96
N ASN A 54 5.66 10.14 -19.63
CA ASN A 54 6.56 9.03 -19.29
C ASN A 54 6.88 8.96 -17.78
N ILE A 55 6.19 9.74 -16.94
CA ILE A 55 6.46 9.80 -15.51
C ILE A 55 5.66 8.69 -14.82
N PRO A 56 6.26 7.83 -13.99
CA PRO A 56 5.59 6.70 -13.33
C PRO A 56 4.68 7.14 -12.16
N ASN A 57 3.91 8.22 -12.34
CA ASN A 57 3.01 8.77 -11.34
C ASN A 57 1.52 8.58 -11.66
N ASN A 58 1.19 8.21 -12.91
CA ASN A 58 -0.18 7.92 -13.31
C ASN A 58 -0.62 6.49 -12.90
N HIS A 59 -1.15 6.36 -11.70
CA HIS A 59 -1.79 5.13 -11.22
C HIS A 59 -3.15 4.95 -11.89
N ILE A 60 -3.20 4.36 -13.09
CA ILE A 60 -4.33 4.47 -14.03
C ILE A 60 -5.72 4.26 -13.39
N LEU A 61 -5.98 3.12 -12.72
CA LEU A 61 -7.29 2.88 -12.10
C LEU A 61 -7.59 3.89 -10.99
N ASN A 62 -6.59 4.27 -10.20
CA ASN A 62 -6.73 5.30 -9.16
C ASN A 62 -7.05 6.66 -9.79
N THR A 63 -6.31 7.07 -10.82
CA THR A 63 -6.54 8.33 -11.54
C THR A 63 -7.94 8.39 -12.15
N LEU A 64 -8.41 7.30 -12.77
CA LEU A 64 -9.76 7.24 -13.35
C LEU A 64 -10.85 7.35 -12.29
N LEU A 65 -10.70 6.64 -11.16
CA LEU A 65 -11.66 6.72 -10.05
C LEU A 65 -11.64 8.12 -9.41
N THR A 66 -10.46 8.70 -9.19
CA THR A 66 -10.32 10.08 -8.69
C THR A 66 -10.90 11.11 -9.64
N LYS A 67 -10.72 10.95 -10.97
CA LYS A 67 -11.39 11.80 -11.97
C LYS A 67 -12.91 11.72 -11.82
N GLY A 68 -13.45 10.51 -11.62
CA GLY A 68 -14.87 10.30 -11.35
C GLY A 68 -15.34 10.99 -10.06
N THR A 69 -14.62 10.87 -8.95
CA THR A 69 -15.01 11.52 -7.70
C THR A 69 -14.91 13.04 -7.79
N ILE A 70 -13.89 13.58 -8.47
CA ILE A 70 -13.77 15.02 -8.75
C ILE A 70 -14.95 15.52 -9.59
N LEU A 71 -15.39 14.76 -10.59
CA LEU A 71 -16.53 15.14 -11.42
C LEU A 71 -17.83 15.22 -10.60
N LEU A 72 -18.01 14.33 -9.62
CA LEU A 72 -19.23 14.26 -8.81
C LEU A 72 -19.26 15.25 -7.64
N PHE A 73 -18.12 15.48 -6.99
CA PHE A 73 -18.07 16.21 -5.71
C PHE A 73 -17.13 17.44 -5.71
N GLY A 74 -16.45 17.71 -6.82
CA GLY A 74 -15.49 18.82 -6.94
C GLY A 74 -14.08 18.47 -6.45
N LYS A 75 -13.17 19.46 -6.50
CA LYS A 75 -11.76 19.28 -6.17
C LYS A 75 -11.48 19.60 -4.70
N GLU A 76 -11.97 18.74 -3.81
CA GLU A 76 -11.67 18.80 -2.39
C GLU A 76 -10.62 17.75 -2.00
N GLN A 77 -9.83 18.04 -0.96
CA GLN A 77 -8.82 17.11 -0.44
C GLN A 77 -9.42 15.75 -0.08
N TRP A 78 -10.59 15.72 0.54
CA TRP A 78 -11.23 14.46 0.92
C TRP A 78 -11.80 13.71 -0.29
N VAL A 79 -12.25 14.42 -1.32
CA VAL A 79 -12.84 13.84 -2.55
C VAL A 79 -11.79 13.07 -3.34
N ILE A 80 -10.57 13.61 -3.45
CA ILE A 80 -9.52 12.99 -4.26
C ILE A 80 -9.04 11.67 -3.63
N ARG A 81 -9.15 11.53 -2.30
CA ARG A 81 -8.76 10.35 -1.51
C ARG A 81 -9.89 9.34 -1.34
N LEU A 82 -11.13 9.71 -1.65
CA LEU A 82 -12.32 8.89 -1.48
C LEU A 82 -12.19 7.48 -2.10
N PRO A 83 -11.61 7.28 -3.31
CA PRO A 83 -11.43 5.94 -3.87
C PRO A 83 -10.62 4.99 -2.97
N ASN A 84 -9.49 5.46 -2.41
CA ASN A 84 -8.66 4.65 -1.52
C ASN A 84 -9.30 4.48 -0.15
N LEU A 85 -9.97 5.50 0.38
CA LEU A 85 -10.69 5.38 1.65
C LEU A 85 -11.79 4.31 1.56
N LEU A 86 -12.57 4.30 0.47
CA LEU A 86 -13.60 3.29 0.26
C LEU A 86 -13.01 1.89 -0.01
N SER A 87 -11.85 1.80 -0.66
CA SER A 87 -11.19 0.51 -0.86
C SER A 87 -10.79 -0.15 0.47
N PHE A 88 -10.55 0.63 1.54
CA PHE A 88 -10.30 0.07 2.87
C PHE A 88 -11.46 -0.80 3.39
N LEU A 89 -12.71 -0.44 3.09
CA LEU A 89 -13.87 -1.26 3.49
C LEU A 89 -13.87 -2.62 2.79
N LEU A 90 -13.51 -2.64 1.51
CA LEU A 90 -13.35 -3.88 0.74
C LEU A 90 -12.12 -4.67 1.21
N PHE A 91 -11.05 -3.99 1.62
CA PHE A 91 -9.88 -4.63 2.22
C PHE A 91 -10.26 -5.32 3.53
N ALA A 92 -10.99 -4.63 4.42
CA ALA A 92 -11.51 -5.19 5.67
C ALA A 92 -12.38 -6.43 5.42
N TRP A 93 -13.26 -6.37 4.41
CA TRP A 93 -14.06 -7.52 4.00
C TRP A 93 -13.18 -8.70 3.51
N GLY A 94 -12.14 -8.41 2.72
CA GLY A 94 -11.17 -9.39 2.27
C GLY A 94 -10.43 -10.07 3.42
N VAL A 95 -9.95 -9.29 4.39
CA VAL A 95 -9.32 -9.81 5.62
C VAL A 95 -10.30 -10.68 6.40
N PHE A 96 -11.51 -10.19 6.67
CA PHE A 96 -12.52 -10.95 7.41
C PHE A 96 -12.81 -12.31 6.75
N ARG A 97 -12.94 -12.33 5.42
CA ARG A 97 -13.12 -13.56 4.65
C ARG A 97 -11.94 -14.51 4.82
N ILE A 98 -10.71 -14.03 4.66
CA ILE A 98 -9.51 -14.84 4.84
C ILE A 98 -9.51 -15.47 6.24
N LEU A 99 -9.70 -14.67 7.29
CA LEU A 99 -9.69 -15.15 8.67
C LEU A 99 -10.82 -16.16 8.93
N LYS A 100 -12.01 -15.98 8.35
CA LYS A 100 -13.11 -16.94 8.47
C LYS A 100 -12.77 -18.26 7.77
N LEU A 101 -12.10 -18.20 6.61
CA LEU A 101 -11.67 -19.37 5.85
C LEU A 101 -10.52 -20.13 6.54
N THR A 102 -9.64 -19.43 7.26
CA THR A 102 -8.43 -20.02 7.89
C THR A 102 -8.55 -20.27 9.39
N LEU A 103 -8.93 -19.27 10.19
CA LEU A 103 -8.95 -19.39 11.65
C LEU A 103 -10.31 -19.77 12.22
N ARG A 104 -11.40 -19.62 11.46
CA ARG A 104 -12.80 -19.70 11.94
C ARG A 104 -13.13 -18.59 12.94
N LEU A 105 -14.41 -18.24 12.99
CA LEU A 105 -14.89 -17.10 13.79
C LEU A 105 -14.79 -17.34 15.32
N ASP A 106 -14.68 -18.58 15.76
CA ASP A 106 -14.52 -18.96 17.17
C ASP A 106 -13.07 -19.14 17.60
N SER A 107 -12.07 -18.86 16.76
CA SER A 107 -10.67 -18.97 17.18
C SER A 107 -10.24 -17.81 18.09
N PRO A 108 -9.49 -18.07 19.18
CA PRO A 108 -8.93 -17.01 20.01
C PRO A 108 -7.89 -16.16 19.25
N TRP A 109 -7.35 -16.67 18.14
CA TRP A 109 -6.37 -15.98 17.30
C TRP A 109 -7.00 -15.03 16.29
N PHE A 110 -8.33 -14.95 16.21
CA PHE A 110 -9.03 -14.20 15.16
C PHE A 110 -8.63 -12.72 15.14
N LEU A 111 -8.56 -12.06 16.30
CA LEU A 111 -8.17 -10.65 16.39
C LEU A 111 -6.68 -10.43 16.17
N ALA A 112 -5.80 -11.29 16.69
CA ALA A 112 -4.38 -11.25 16.37
C ALA A 112 -4.15 -11.39 14.85
N GLY A 113 -4.84 -12.34 14.20
CA GLY A 113 -4.83 -12.52 12.76
C GLY A 113 -5.32 -11.28 12.01
N ALA A 114 -6.36 -10.61 12.52
CA ALA A 114 -6.87 -9.37 11.94
C ALA A 114 -5.88 -8.21 12.05
N LEU A 115 -5.15 -8.10 13.16
CA LEU A 115 -4.13 -7.09 13.36
C LEU A 115 -2.87 -7.34 12.52
N LEU A 116 -2.55 -8.59 12.19
CA LEU A 116 -1.41 -8.91 11.31
C LEU A 116 -1.57 -8.36 9.88
N PHE A 117 -2.79 -8.04 9.43
CA PHE A 117 -3.04 -7.44 8.12
C PHE A 117 -2.86 -5.92 8.08
N VAL A 118 -2.62 -5.26 9.22
CA VAL A 118 -2.54 -3.80 9.30
C VAL A 118 -1.25 -3.35 9.99
N ASN A 119 -0.58 -2.36 9.39
CA ASN A 119 0.41 -1.54 10.07
C ASN A 119 0.21 -0.06 9.68
N PRO A 120 0.78 0.89 10.44
CA PRO A 120 0.61 2.31 10.14
C PRO A 120 1.04 2.69 8.72
N TYR A 121 2.13 2.10 8.21
CA TYR A 121 2.60 2.38 6.85
C TYR A 121 1.58 1.99 5.78
N LEU A 122 1.02 0.79 5.86
CA LEU A 122 -0.01 0.31 4.94
C LEU A 122 -1.29 1.14 5.07
N LEU A 123 -1.65 1.53 6.29
CA LEU A 123 -2.82 2.36 6.56
C LEU A 123 -2.70 3.75 5.91
N ASP A 124 -1.53 4.38 5.93
CA ASP A 124 -1.32 5.69 5.28
C ASP A 124 -1.80 5.71 3.83
N PHE A 125 -1.53 4.65 3.06
CA PHE A 125 -1.90 4.59 1.65
C PHE A 125 -3.41 4.46 1.38
N PHE A 126 -4.21 4.08 2.38
CA PHE A 126 -5.67 4.17 2.28
C PHE A 126 -6.18 5.60 2.46
N GLY A 127 -5.40 6.47 3.10
CA GLY A 127 -5.71 7.88 3.30
C GLY A 127 -5.17 8.81 2.21
N LEU A 128 -4.60 8.28 1.12
CA LEU A 128 -3.92 9.06 0.09
C LEU A 128 -4.47 8.77 -1.31
N CYS A 129 -4.40 9.75 -2.21
CA CYS A 129 -4.75 9.67 -3.62
C CYS A 129 -3.63 9.01 -4.44
N ARG A 130 -3.28 7.77 -4.08
CA ARG A 130 -2.24 6.96 -4.72
C ARG A 130 -2.76 5.55 -4.97
N GLY A 131 -2.26 4.87 -6.01
CA GLY A 131 -2.75 3.53 -6.40
C GLY A 131 -2.57 2.40 -5.38
N TYR A 132 -1.80 2.62 -4.32
CA TYR A 132 -1.39 1.60 -3.36
C TYR A 132 -2.56 1.04 -2.53
N GLY A 133 -3.48 1.86 -2.01
CA GLY A 133 -4.59 1.39 -1.17
C GLY A 133 -5.57 0.48 -1.93
N ILE A 134 -5.95 0.89 -3.15
CA ILE A 134 -6.75 0.06 -4.06
C ILE A 134 -6.00 -1.21 -4.46
N SER A 135 -4.71 -1.11 -4.79
CA SER A 135 -3.90 -2.27 -5.15
C SER A 135 -3.84 -3.31 -4.02
N LEU A 136 -3.57 -2.87 -2.78
CA LEU A 136 -3.56 -3.72 -1.59
C LEU A 136 -4.91 -4.43 -1.35
N THR A 137 -6.00 -3.69 -1.52
CA THR A 137 -7.36 -4.25 -1.45
C THR A 137 -7.52 -5.41 -2.41
N MET A 138 -7.16 -5.20 -3.67
CA MET A 138 -7.31 -6.19 -4.73
C MET A 138 -6.35 -7.39 -4.57
N VAL A 139 -5.14 -7.16 -4.05
CA VAL A 139 -4.18 -8.23 -3.69
C VAL A 139 -4.76 -9.11 -2.58
N THR A 140 -5.27 -8.52 -1.50
CA THR A 140 -5.90 -9.26 -0.40
C THR A 140 -7.12 -10.06 -0.86
N LEU A 141 -7.97 -9.46 -1.69
CA LEU A 141 -9.13 -10.17 -2.27
C LEU A 141 -8.71 -11.32 -3.18
N SER A 142 -7.72 -11.09 -4.05
CA SER A 142 -7.17 -12.11 -4.94
C SER A 142 -6.63 -13.31 -4.16
N ALA A 143 -5.79 -13.07 -3.15
CA ALA A 143 -5.27 -14.12 -2.27
C ALA A 143 -6.41 -14.88 -1.56
N GLY A 144 -7.41 -14.16 -1.02
CA GLY A 144 -8.57 -14.78 -0.38
C GLY A 144 -9.43 -15.61 -1.34
N PHE A 145 -9.56 -15.21 -2.61
CA PHE A 145 -10.25 -15.99 -3.63
C PHE A 145 -9.44 -17.21 -4.08
N LEU A 146 -8.11 -17.13 -4.17
CA LEU A 146 -7.28 -18.31 -4.43
C LEU A 146 -7.43 -19.35 -3.33
N LEU A 147 -7.40 -18.94 -2.04
CA LEU A 147 -7.65 -19.87 -0.93
C LEU A 147 -9.01 -20.57 -1.06
N ALA A 148 -10.07 -19.81 -1.35
CA ALA A 148 -11.40 -20.36 -1.56
C ALA A 148 -11.46 -21.29 -2.79
N GLY A 149 -10.83 -20.93 -3.91
CA GLY A 149 -10.84 -21.72 -5.14
C GLY A 149 -10.05 -23.03 -5.05
N PHE A 150 -8.93 -23.03 -4.33
CA PHE A 150 -8.15 -24.25 -4.06
C PHE A 150 -8.81 -25.12 -3.00
N GLY A 151 -9.38 -24.51 -1.96
CA GLY A 151 -9.99 -25.25 -0.87
C GLY A 151 -11.37 -25.82 -1.22
N GLU A 152 -12.26 -25.02 -1.80
CA GLU A 152 -13.65 -25.44 -2.10
C GLU A 152 -13.77 -26.12 -3.46
N GLY A 153 -12.69 -26.15 -4.26
CA GLY A 153 -12.69 -26.73 -5.61
C GLY A 153 -13.49 -25.93 -6.65
N ARG A 154 -13.90 -24.69 -6.36
CA ARG A 154 -14.77 -23.89 -7.24
C ARG A 154 -13.96 -22.97 -8.16
N HIS A 155 -14.07 -23.16 -9.47
CA HIS A 155 -13.33 -22.35 -10.47
C HIS A 155 -13.70 -20.87 -10.46
N LYS A 156 -14.95 -20.53 -10.10
CA LYS A 156 -15.40 -19.13 -10.01
C LYS A 156 -14.44 -18.28 -9.21
N PHE A 157 -13.91 -18.80 -8.10
CA PHE A 157 -12.97 -18.04 -7.26
C PHE A 157 -11.58 -17.90 -7.90
N ILE A 158 -11.12 -18.87 -8.69
CA ILE A 158 -9.88 -18.72 -9.46
C ILE A 158 -10.01 -17.58 -10.49
N TRP A 159 -11.15 -17.50 -11.18
CA TRP A 159 -11.43 -16.39 -12.10
C TRP A 159 -11.55 -15.04 -11.38
N MET A 160 -12.23 -14.99 -10.23
CA MET A 160 -12.30 -13.78 -9.41
C MET A 160 -10.91 -13.33 -8.92
N ALA A 161 -10.03 -14.27 -8.57
CA ALA A 161 -8.65 -13.95 -8.19
C ALA A 161 -7.86 -13.33 -9.36
N LEU A 162 -8.00 -13.87 -10.57
CA LEU A 162 -7.36 -13.30 -11.77
C LEU A 162 -7.85 -11.88 -12.05
N VAL A 163 -9.17 -11.64 -11.98
CA VAL A 163 -9.74 -10.29 -12.15
C VAL A 163 -9.22 -9.33 -11.08
N CYS A 164 -9.22 -9.74 -9.81
CA CYS A 164 -8.65 -8.93 -8.74
C CYS A 164 -7.15 -8.67 -8.95
N ALA A 165 -6.38 -9.64 -9.43
CA ALA A 165 -4.96 -9.45 -9.70
C ALA A 165 -4.70 -8.44 -10.84
N ILE A 166 -5.51 -8.47 -11.90
CA ILE A 166 -5.48 -7.46 -12.98
C ILE A 166 -5.83 -6.07 -12.42
N LEU A 167 -6.89 -5.96 -11.62
CA LEU A 167 -7.28 -4.68 -11.00
C LEU A 167 -6.21 -4.17 -10.03
N ALA A 168 -5.52 -5.07 -9.32
CA ALA A 168 -4.41 -4.72 -8.42
C ALA A 168 -3.24 -4.09 -9.19
N SER A 169 -2.82 -4.71 -10.30
CA SER A 169 -1.76 -4.18 -11.15
C SER A 169 -2.20 -2.93 -11.92
N TYR A 170 -3.48 -2.80 -12.26
CA TYR A 170 -4.00 -1.60 -12.92
C TYR A 170 -4.19 -0.41 -11.96
N ALA A 171 -4.40 -0.67 -10.67
CA ALA A 171 -4.30 0.33 -9.62
C ALA A 171 -2.86 0.79 -9.40
N ASN A 172 -1.91 -0.14 -9.44
CA ASN A 172 -0.49 0.18 -9.33
C ASN A 172 0.35 -0.89 -10.01
N PHE A 173 1.15 -0.49 -11.01
CA PHE A 173 1.93 -1.42 -11.83
C PHE A 173 3.01 -2.19 -11.06
N THR A 174 3.36 -1.78 -9.83
CA THR A 174 4.25 -2.59 -8.99
C THR A 174 3.66 -3.96 -8.67
N ALA A 175 2.33 -4.11 -8.70
CA ALA A 175 1.65 -5.40 -8.53
C ALA A 175 1.59 -6.26 -9.82
N LEU A 176 2.25 -5.87 -10.92
CA LEU A 176 2.38 -6.71 -12.12
C LEU A 176 3.07 -8.05 -11.82
N VAL A 177 4.09 -8.04 -10.95
CA VAL A 177 4.76 -9.27 -10.50
C VAL A 177 3.80 -10.19 -9.73
N PHE A 178 2.86 -9.61 -8.99
CA PHE A 178 1.81 -10.36 -8.31
C PHE A 178 0.78 -10.91 -9.30
N TRP A 179 0.35 -10.12 -10.28
CA TRP A 179 -0.55 -10.57 -11.35
C TRP A 179 0.04 -11.74 -12.15
N ALA A 180 1.31 -11.67 -12.51
CA ALA A 180 2.02 -12.77 -13.17
C ALA A 180 2.05 -14.03 -12.30
N ALA A 181 2.34 -13.90 -10.99
CA ALA A 181 2.31 -15.02 -10.06
C ALA A 181 0.92 -15.67 -9.97
N VAL A 182 -0.15 -14.87 -9.82
CA VAL A 182 -1.53 -15.37 -9.74
C VAL A 182 -1.93 -16.08 -11.05
N THR A 183 -1.50 -15.55 -12.20
CA THR A 183 -1.74 -16.17 -13.51
C THR A 183 -1.10 -17.56 -13.61
N ILE A 184 0.16 -17.70 -13.17
CA ILE A 184 0.86 -18.99 -13.13
C ILE A 184 0.17 -19.97 -12.16
N ILE A 185 -0.18 -19.50 -10.96
CA ILE A 185 -0.89 -20.32 -9.94
C ILE A 185 -2.24 -20.81 -10.48
N ALA A 186 -3.01 -19.95 -11.15
CA ALA A 186 -4.29 -20.31 -11.76
C ALA A 186 -4.13 -21.32 -12.91
N GLY A 187 -3.12 -21.14 -13.77
CA GLY A 187 -2.78 -22.10 -14.82
C GLY A 187 -2.44 -23.47 -14.23
N PHE A 188 -1.57 -23.50 -13.20
CA PHE A 188 -1.22 -24.72 -12.49
C PHE A 188 -2.44 -25.41 -11.85
N ARG A 189 -3.36 -24.62 -11.27
CA ARG A 189 -4.61 -25.15 -10.69
C ARG A 189 -5.44 -25.91 -11.71
N PHE A 190 -5.60 -25.41 -12.93
CA PHE A 190 -6.35 -26.09 -13.99
C PHE A 190 -5.58 -27.26 -14.59
N LEU A 191 -4.26 -27.13 -14.77
CA LEU A 191 -3.38 -28.23 -15.17
C LEU A 191 -3.51 -29.43 -14.22
N TRP A 192 -3.48 -29.16 -12.91
CA TRP A 192 -3.58 -30.19 -11.88
C TRP A 192 -4.94 -30.90 -11.87
N GLU A 193 -6.04 -30.15 -12.03
CA GLU A 193 -7.40 -30.70 -12.03
C GLU A 193 -7.68 -31.53 -13.28
N TYR A 194 -7.31 -31.02 -14.45
CA TYR A 194 -7.57 -31.68 -15.73
C TYR A 194 -6.43 -32.56 -16.23
N ARG A 195 -5.47 -32.91 -15.37
CA ARG A 195 -4.30 -33.75 -15.73
C ARG A 195 -4.67 -35.09 -16.37
N LYS A 196 -5.86 -35.64 -16.06
CA LYS A 196 -6.38 -36.89 -16.63
C LYS A 196 -7.23 -36.67 -17.89
N ASN A 197 -7.67 -35.44 -18.15
CA ASN A 197 -8.62 -35.08 -19.21
C ASN A 197 -8.13 -33.83 -19.97
N PRO A 198 -7.07 -33.93 -20.79
CA PRO A 198 -6.42 -32.76 -21.41
C PRO A 198 -7.34 -31.94 -22.33
N LYS A 199 -8.39 -32.53 -22.91
CA LYS A 199 -9.38 -31.77 -23.70
C LYS A 199 -10.09 -30.69 -22.88
N GLN A 200 -10.32 -30.91 -21.58
CA GLN A 200 -10.98 -29.94 -20.70
C GLN A 200 -10.04 -28.81 -20.26
N LEU A 201 -8.72 -28.97 -20.46
CA LEU A 201 -7.71 -27.97 -20.12
C LEU A 201 -7.64 -26.82 -21.16
N VAL A 202 -7.99 -27.11 -22.42
CA VAL A 202 -7.84 -26.16 -23.53
C VAL A 202 -8.62 -24.87 -23.27
N LYS A 203 -9.88 -24.98 -22.85
CA LYS A 203 -10.76 -23.83 -22.62
C LYS A 203 -10.21 -22.89 -21.52
N PRO A 204 -9.93 -23.34 -20.27
CA PRO A 204 -9.44 -22.44 -19.23
C PRO A 204 -8.06 -21.85 -19.54
N LEU A 205 -7.13 -22.62 -20.14
CA LEU A 205 -5.82 -22.07 -20.50
C LEU A 205 -5.91 -21.06 -21.65
N LEU A 206 -6.75 -21.32 -22.66
CA LEU A 206 -7.01 -20.35 -23.73
C LEU A 206 -7.62 -19.07 -23.17
N LEU A 207 -8.58 -19.17 -22.25
CA LEU A 207 -9.18 -18.00 -21.61
C LEU A 207 -8.16 -17.21 -20.77
N ILE A 208 -7.30 -17.89 -20.00
CA ILE A 208 -6.20 -17.22 -19.29
C ILE A 208 -5.27 -16.52 -20.28
N ALA A 209 -4.87 -17.19 -21.36
CA ALA A 209 -3.99 -16.61 -22.37
C ALA A 209 -4.63 -15.39 -23.03
N LEU A 210 -5.90 -15.47 -23.45
CA LEU A 210 -6.62 -14.36 -24.07
C LEU A 210 -6.79 -13.18 -23.11
N LEU A 211 -7.16 -13.44 -21.84
CA LEU A 211 -7.27 -12.38 -20.83
C LEU A 211 -5.93 -11.71 -20.56
N SER A 212 -4.85 -12.49 -20.44
CA SER A 212 -3.51 -11.97 -20.22
C SER A 212 -3.00 -11.19 -21.42
N LEU A 213 -3.22 -11.66 -22.65
CA LEU A 213 -2.85 -10.96 -23.88
C LEU A 213 -3.65 -9.67 -24.04
N ALA A 214 -4.95 -9.68 -23.76
CA ALA A 214 -5.78 -8.48 -23.79
C ALA A 214 -5.32 -7.44 -22.75
N TYR A 215 -4.98 -7.88 -21.54
CA TYR A 215 -4.45 -6.99 -20.50
C TYR A 215 -3.08 -6.45 -20.87
N LEU A 216 -2.16 -7.29 -21.37
CA LEU A 216 -0.86 -6.87 -21.87
C LEU A 216 -0.99 -5.86 -23.01
N ALA A 217 -1.88 -6.09 -23.98
CA ALA A 217 -2.16 -5.15 -25.06
C ALA A 217 -2.65 -3.79 -24.52
N LEU A 218 -3.50 -3.80 -23.48
CA LEU A 218 -3.98 -2.58 -22.83
C LEU A 218 -2.84 -1.79 -22.14
N ILE A 219 -1.90 -2.47 -21.48
CA ILE A 219 -0.85 -1.81 -20.68
C ILE A 219 0.49 -1.66 -21.42
N MET A 220 0.64 -2.21 -22.62
CA MET A 220 1.90 -2.19 -23.36
C MET A 220 2.37 -0.77 -23.65
N VAL A 221 1.47 0.12 -24.06
CA VAL A 221 1.80 1.54 -24.31
C VAL A 221 2.26 2.25 -23.03
N PRO A 222 1.51 2.19 -21.90
CA PRO A 222 2.01 2.66 -20.61
C PRO A 222 3.39 2.13 -20.21
N LEU A 223 3.61 0.81 -20.34
CA LEU A 223 4.88 0.20 -19.95
C LEU A 223 6.05 0.71 -20.80
N GLN A 224 5.85 0.82 -22.12
CA GLN A 224 6.86 1.37 -23.03
C GLN A 224 7.19 2.83 -22.71
N LYS A 225 6.18 3.66 -22.39
CA LYS A 225 6.40 5.07 -22.02
C LYS A 225 7.20 5.22 -20.73
N MET A 226 6.85 4.47 -19.69
CA MET A 226 7.62 4.50 -18.44
C MET A 226 9.04 3.99 -18.64
N HIS A 227 9.25 2.99 -19.51
CA HIS A 227 10.58 2.46 -19.81
C HIS A 227 11.42 3.39 -20.72
N SER A 228 10.78 4.31 -21.45
CA SER A 228 11.48 5.22 -22.35
C SER A 228 12.37 6.24 -21.63
N THR A 229 12.20 6.40 -20.31
CA THR A 229 12.99 7.28 -19.48
C THR A 229 13.88 6.51 -18.52
N ASN A 230 14.94 7.18 -18.09
CA ASN A 230 15.79 6.75 -17.00
C ASN A 230 15.14 7.00 -15.62
N GLU A 231 13.83 7.22 -15.53
CA GLU A 231 13.12 7.41 -14.25
C GLU A 231 13.24 6.17 -13.35
N PHE A 232 13.41 4.99 -13.94
CA PHE A 232 13.75 3.77 -13.21
C PHE A 232 15.22 3.71 -12.74
N GLN A 233 16.14 4.52 -13.30
CA GLN A 233 17.56 4.52 -12.91
C GLN A 233 17.82 5.15 -11.53
N TYR A 234 16.88 5.93 -11.00
CA TYR A 234 16.97 6.46 -9.62
C TYR A 234 16.80 5.36 -8.55
N TRP A 235 16.47 4.14 -8.96
CA TRP A 235 16.27 3.00 -8.08
C TRP A 235 17.57 2.19 -8.08
N THR A 236 18.28 2.19 -6.95
CA THR A 236 19.66 1.75 -6.89
C THR A 236 19.84 0.24 -7.19
N SER A 237 21.01 -0.13 -7.70
CA SER A 237 21.33 -1.51 -8.12
C SER A 237 21.89 -2.38 -6.99
N ARG A 238 21.61 -2.09 -5.71
CA ARG A 238 22.24 -2.77 -4.56
C ARG A 238 21.74 -4.19 -4.30
N GLY A 239 21.03 -4.78 -5.28
CA GLY A 239 20.52 -6.14 -5.27
C GLY A 239 19.19 -6.31 -4.53
N PHE A 240 18.51 -7.43 -4.79
CA PHE A 240 17.16 -7.73 -4.26
C PHE A 240 17.08 -7.65 -2.73
N TYR A 241 18.12 -8.08 -2.02
CA TYR A 241 18.14 -8.04 -0.57
C TYR A 241 18.10 -6.60 -0.01
N GLN A 242 18.91 -5.70 -0.53
CA GLN A 242 18.95 -4.31 -0.05
C GLN A 242 17.71 -3.52 -0.49
N GLU A 243 17.34 -3.65 -1.76
CA GLU A 243 16.26 -2.85 -2.34
C GLU A 243 14.87 -3.33 -1.91
N THR A 244 14.63 -4.63 -1.96
CA THR A 244 13.29 -5.19 -1.68
C THR A 244 13.14 -5.62 -0.23
N VAL A 245 14.05 -6.45 0.27
CA VAL A 245 13.89 -7.09 1.58
C VAL A 245 14.09 -6.11 2.73
N ILE A 246 15.20 -5.38 2.73
CA ILE A 246 15.49 -4.38 3.79
C ILE A 246 14.48 -3.23 3.73
N SER A 247 14.08 -2.79 2.54
CA SER A 247 13.03 -1.77 2.43
C SER A 247 11.69 -2.23 3.01
N LEU A 248 11.28 -3.49 2.76
CA LEU A 248 10.08 -4.04 3.38
C LEU A 248 10.18 -4.07 4.91
N ILE A 249 11.34 -4.44 5.46
CA ILE A 249 11.61 -4.41 6.90
C ILE A 249 11.51 -2.97 7.45
N HIS A 250 12.12 -1.99 6.78
CA HIS A 250 12.00 -0.58 7.18
C HIS A 250 10.56 -0.06 7.12
N ASN A 251 9.78 -0.49 6.13
CA ASN A 251 8.36 -0.20 6.00
C ASN A 251 7.54 -0.79 7.16
N TRP A 252 7.90 -1.97 7.65
CA TRP A 252 7.30 -2.58 8.84
C TRP A 252 7.69 -1.87 10.14
N TYR A 253 8.90 -1.33 10.23
CA TYR A 253 9.34 -0.60 11.42
C TYR A 253 8.56 0.71 11.62
N TYR A 254 8.22 1.44 10.56
CA TYR A 254 7.50 2.73 10.66
C TYR A 254 8.04 3.60 11.82
N ASN A 255 9.34 3.88 11.81
CA ASN A 255 10.06 4.69 12.82
C ASN A 255 9.99 4.15 14.27
N SER A 256 9.70 2.86 14.47
CA SER A 256 9.68 2.24 15.81
C SER A 256 11.08 2.17 16.42
N PRO A 257 11.32 2.80 17.59
CA PRO A 257 12.62 2.76 18.26
C PRO A 257 13.00 1.33 18.66
N VAL A 258 12.03 0.53 19.11
CA VAL A 258 12.25 -0.85 19.55
C VAL A 258 12.57 -1.76 18.36
N LEU A 259 11.78 -1.73 17.29
CA LEU A 259 12.05 -2.59 16.14
C LEU A 259 13.30 -2.16 15.37
N SER A 260 13.63 -0.87 15.35
CA SER A 260 14.87 -0.40 14.71
C SER A 260 16.14 -0.91 15.40
N MET A 261 16.07 -1.34 16.67
CA MET A 261 17.19 -1.97 17.37
C MET A 261 17.39 -3.45 16.98
N ILE A 262 16.41 -4.07 16.34
CA ILE A 262 16.50 -5.48 15.92
C ILE A 262 17.28 -5.53 14.60
N PRO A 263 18.40 -6.29 14.53
CA PRO A 263 19.14 -6.42 13.28
C PRO A 263 18.26 -7.06 12.19
N HIS A 264 18.37 -6.58 10.95
CA HIS A 264 17.47 -6.97 9.85
C HIS A 264 17.40 -8.48 9.61
N CYS A 265 18.51 -9.20 9.82
CA CYS A 265 18.55 -10.66 9.68
C CYS A 265 17.61 -11.38 10.67
N TRP A 266 17.44 -10.86 11.88
CA TRP A 266 16.52 -11.43 12.88
C TRP A 266 15.05 -11.19 12.53
N MET A 267 14.73 -10.13 11.78
CA MET A 267 13.37 -9.91 11.28
C MET A 267 12.97 -10.89 10.18
N LEU A 268 13.94 -11.51 9.50
CA LEU A 268 13.67 -12.53 8.49
C LEU A 268 13.43 -13.90 9.09
N LEU A 269 13.92 -14.15 10.31
CA LEU A 269 13.74 -15.44 10.97
C LEU A 269 12.25 -15.78 11.18
N PRO A 270 11.38 -14.90 11.71
CA PRO A 270 9.94 -15.18 11.79
C PRO A 270 9.29 -15.51 10.45
N VAL A 271 9.69 -14.81 9.38
CA VAL A 271 9.16 -15.06 8.02
C VAL A 271 9.64 -16.41 7.49
N ALA A 272 10.92 -16.74 7.66
CA ALA A 272 11.50 -18.01 7.26
C ALA A 272 10.89 -19.19 8.05
N LEU A 273 10.71 -19.03 9.36
CA LEU A 273 10.02 -20.00 10.21
C LEU A 273 8.55 -20.16 9.80
N ALA A 274 7.87 -19.07 9.46
CA ALA A 274 6.49 -19.11 8.99
C ALA A 274 6.37 -19.82 7.63
N LEU A 275 7.31 -19.57 6.71
CA LEU A 275 7.41 -20.30 5.43
C LEU A 275 7.63 -21.79 5.69
N GLY A 276 8.62 -22.15 6.51
CA GLY A 276 8.90 -23.53 6.89
C GLY A 276 7.68 -24.21 7.52
N ALA A 277 7.03 -23.55 8.49
CA ALA A 277 5.84 -24.06 9.15
C ALA A 277 4.65 -24.23 8.18
N ALA A 278 4.42 -23.28 7.28
CA ALA A 278 3.36 -23.35 6.28
C ALA A 278 3.59 -24.48 5.27
N LEU A 279 4.85 -24.73 4.87
CA LEU A 279 5.21 -25.86 4.02
C LEU A 279 5.10 -27.19 4.77
N CYS A 280 5.60 -27.28 6.00
CA CYS A 280 5.55 -28.47 6.84
C CYS A 280 4.11 -28.86 7.23
N ALA A 281 3.23 -27.88 7.45
CA ALA A 281 1.80 -28.10 7.70
C ALA A 281 1.14 -28.99 6.64
N SER A 282 1.61 -28.89 5.39
CA SER A 282 1.08 -29.69 4.28
C SER A 282 1.36 -31.20 4.44
N PHE A 283 2.42 -31.56 5.20
CA PHE A 283 2.84 -32.94 5.45
C PHE A 283 2.33 -33.50 6.79
N ILE A 284 2.04 -32.65 7.78
CA ILE A 284 1.61 -33.05 9.14
C ILE A 284 0.21 -33.71 9.16
N ARG A 285 -0.59 -33.60 8.09
CA ARG A 285 -1.92 -34.22 7.98
C ARG A 285 -1.91 -35.74 8.13
N LYS A 286 -0.78 -36.42 7.88
CA LYS A 286 -0.65 -37.88 8.11
C LYS A 286 -0.49 -38.28 9.59
N ALA A 287 -0.15 -37.35 10.49
CA ALA A 287 0.18 -37.65 11.88
C ALA A 287 -0.96 -37.32 12.88
N VAL A 288 -1.98 -36.57 12.46
CA VAL A 288 -3.12 -36.20 13.30
C VAL A 288 -4.33 -37.00 12.85
N GLY A 289 -4.74 -37.96 13.68
CA GLY A 289 -5.69 -39.04 13.35
C GLY A 289 -7.08 -38.61 12.86
N PRO A 290 -7.94 -39.60 12.53
CA PRO A 290 -9.14 -39.47 11.68
C PRO A 290 -10.32 -38.63 12.24
N GLY A 291 -10.12 -37.83 13.30
CA GLY A 291 -11.18 -37.10 13.99
C GLY A 291 -11.34 -35.61 13.64
N ALA A 292 -10.56 -35.05 12.71
CA ALA A 292 -10.71 -33.64 12.32
C ALA A 292 -11.84 -33.48 11.27
N PRO A 293 -12.80 -32.54 11.47
CA PRO A 293 -13.89 -32.35 10.51
C PRO A 293 -13.36 -32.05 9.10
N GLU A 294 -13.80 -32.83 8.10
CA GLU A 294 -13.40 -32.69 6.69
C GLU A 294 -13.71 -31.31 6.08
N SER A 295 -14.55 -30.50 6.73
CA SER A 295 -15.06 -29.22 6.24
C SER A 295 -14.20 -27.98 6.56
N ASP A 296 -13.05 -28.13 7.22
CA ASP A 296 -12.19 -26.98 7.57
C ASP A 296 -11.20 -26.66 6.43
N LEU A 297 -11.56 -25.68 5.59
CA LEU A 297 -10.75 -25.19 4.46
C LEU A 297 -9.33 -24.78 4.85
N ALA A 298 -9.24 -24.22 6.06
CA ALA A 298 -8.05 -23.92 6.83
C ALA A 298 -6.95 -25.00 6.81
N CYS A 299 -7.35 -26.24 6.58
CA CYS A 299 -6.54 -27.42 6.79
C CYS A 299 -6.31 -28.23 5.52
N HIS A 300 -6.70 -27.66 4.38
CA HIS A 300 -6.23 -28.15 3.11
C HIS A 300 -4.71 -27.94 3.06
N PRO A 301 -3.89 -28.98 2.89
CA PRO A 301 -2.42 -28.87 2.87
C PRO A 301 -1.93 -27.90 1.78
N LEU A 302 -2.75 -27.70 0.74
CA LEU A 302 -2.50 -26.71 -0.30
C LEU A 302 -2.61 -25.26 0.19
N CYS A 303 -3.31 -24.93 1.28
CA CYS A 303 -3.42 -23.56 1.76
C CYS A 303 -2.08 -23.01 2.26
N GLY A 304 -1.29 -23.81 2.97
CA GLY A 304 0.06 -23.43 3.40
C GLY A 304 1.04 -23.31 2.24
N VAL A 305 1.03 -24.28 1.32
CA VAL A 305 1.81 -24.22 0.08
C VAL A 305 1.40 -23.01 -0.76
N LEU A 306 0.11 -22.71 -0.87
CA LEU A 306 -0.41 -21.57 -1.63
C LEU A 306 0.02 -20.25 -0.99
N ALA A 307 -0.09 -20.10 0.34
CA ALA A 307 0.37 -18.90 1.04
C ALA A 307 1.88 -18.68 0.87
N ALA A 308 2.70 -19.72 1.01
CA ALA A 308 4.13 -19.66 0.74
C ALA A 308 4.41 -19.30 -0.74
N THR A 309 3.71 -19.93 -1.68
CA THR A 309 3.84 -19.65 -3.12
C THR A 309 3.47 -18.22 -3.45
N LEU A 310 2.43 -17.66 -2.82
CA LEU A 310 2.00 -16.29 -3.00
C LEU A 310 3.04 -15.27 -2.53
N VAL A 311 3.95 -15.62 -1.62
CA VAL A 311 5.08 -14.78 -1.23
C VAL A 311 6.29 -15.03 -2.13
N LEU A 312 6.66 -16.30 -2.34
CA LEU A 312 7.89 -16.66 -3.03
C LEU A 312 7.84 -16.41 -4.55
N LEU A 313 6.69 -16.64 -5.19
CA LEU A 313 6.59 -16.52 -6.64
C LEU A 313 6.66 -15.06 -7.12
N PRO A 314 5.95 -14.08 -6.54
CA PRO A 314 6.16 -12.67 -6.91
C PRO A 314 7.59 -12.18 -6.61
N ALA A 315 8.22 -12.68 -5.53
CA ALA A 315 9.62 -12.36 -5.21
C ALA A 315 10.59 -12.91 -6.27
N ALA A 316 10.38 -14.16 -6.70
CA ALA A 316 11.15 -14.78 -7.78
C ALA A 316 10.94 -14.04 -9.12
N ILE A 317 9.71 -13.65 -9.43
CA ILE A 317 9.40 -12.87 -10.64
C ILE A 317 10.07 -11.49 -10.58
N ASN A 318 10.10 -10.82 -9.42
CA ASN A 318 10.83 -9.56 -9.23
C ASN A 318 12.35 -9.72 -9.46
N LEU A 319 12.94 -10.84 -9.01
CA LEU A 319 14.34 -11.15 -9.26
C LEU A 319 14.59 -11.41 -10.76
N LEU A 320 13.73 -12.21 -11.39
CA LEU A 320 13.85 -12.56 -12.82
C LEU A 320 13.63 -11.36 -13.74
N GLN A 321 12.68 -10.47 -13.45
CA GLN A 321 12.51 -9.25 -14.26
C GLN A 321 13.77 -8.37 -14.19
N THR A 322 14.43 -8.32 -13.04
CA THR A 322 15.66 -7.52 -12.87
C THR A 322 16.79 -8.07 -13.73
N THR A 323 16.95 -9.40 -13.77
CA THR A 323 18.01 -10.03 -14.56
C THR A 323 17.72 -10.06 -16.05
N ILE A 324 16.44 -10.19 -16.46
CA ILE A 324 16.04 -10.33 -17.87
C ILE A 324 15.80 -8.96 -18.52
N LEU A 325 15.10 -8.05 -17.84
CA LEU A 325 14.67 -6.76 -18.39
C LEU A 325 15.59 -5.60 -17.99
N GLY A 326 16.54 -5.82 -17.08
CA GLY A 326 17.42 -4.76 -16.58
C GLY A 326 16.70 -3.69 -15.75
N THR A 327 15.44 -3.92 -15.36
CA THR A 327 14.67 -3.02 -14.50
C THR A 327 15.15 -3.14 -13.04
N PRO A 328 15.14 -2.06 -12.24
CA PRO A 328 15.51 -2.14 -10.83
C PRO A 328 14.57 -3.05 -10.03
N ASN A 329 15.07 -3.60 -8.92
CA ASN A 329 14.23 -4.29 -7.97
C ASN A 329 13.24 -3.31 -7.32
N LEU A 330 12.04 -3.79 -7.03
CA LEU A 330 11.06 -3.03 -6.26
C LEU A 330 11.64 -2.60 -4.90
N SER A 331 11.50 -1.32 -4.54
CA SER A 331 11.96 -0.73 -3.29
C SER A 331 10.98 0.32 -2.74
N GLY A 332 11.20 0.76 -1.49
CA GLY A 332 10.36 1.76 -0.83
C GLY A 332 8.91 1.33 -0.74
N ARG A 333 7.99 2.23 -1.07
CA ARG A 333 6.54 1.94 -1.15
C ARG A 333 6.15 0.86 -2.17
N THR A 334 7.00 0.54 -3.14
CA THR A 334 6.62 -0.35 -4.26
C THR A 334 6.50 -1.82 -3.87
N VAL A 335 7.15 -2.22 -2.76
CA VAL A 335 7.07 -3.58 -2.19
C VAL A 335 5.87 -3.78 -1.27
N LEU A 336 5.03 -2.77 -1.08
CA LEU A 336 3.95 -2.78 -0.09
C LEU A 336 2.94 -3.93 -0.30
N PHE A 337 2.72 -4.36 -1.55
CA PHE A 337 1.81 -5.47 -1.85
C PHE A 337 2.23 -6.81 -1.23
N PHE A 338 3.51 -6.99 -0.85
CA PHE A 338 3.95 -8.19 -0.11
C PHE A 338 3.34 -8.26 1.29
N TYR A 339 2.96 -7.13 1.88
CA TYR A 339 2.44 -7.07 3.25
C TYR A 339 1.25 -8.02 3.48
N PRO A 340 0.12 -7.93 2.75
CA PRO A 340 -1.01 -8.84 2.97
C PRO A 340 -0.68 -10.31 2.69
N LEU A 341 0.33 -10.59 1.84
CA LEU A 341 0.77 -11.94 1.52
C LEU A 341 1.55 -12.56 2.68
N VAL A 342 2.42 -11.79 3.32
CA VAL A 342 3.13 -12.21 4.53
C VAL A 342 2.19 -12.27 5.74
N ALA A 343 1.23 -11.35 5.85
CA ALA A 343 0.18 -11.43 6.88
C ALA A 343 -0.63 -12.75 6.76
N LEU A 344 -1.02 -13.13 5.53
CA LEU A 344 -1.66 -14.41 5.26
C LEU A 344 -0.78 -15.59 5.71
N LEU A 345 0.52 -15.56 5.40
CA LEU A 345 1.46 -16.59 5.82
C LEU A 345 1.45 -16.77 7.35
N PHE A 346 1.54 -15.69 8.13
CA PHE A 346 1.46 -15.76 9.59
C PHE A 346 0.11 -16.27 10.09
N VAL A 347 -1.00 -15.89 9.46
CA VAL A 347 -2.34 -16.40 9.79
C VAL A 347 -2.44 -17.92 9.57
N ILE A 348 -1.79 -18.47 8.53
CA ILE A 348 -1.71 -19.93 8.35
C ILE A 348 -0.95 -20.58 9.52
N VAL A 349 0.14 -19.97 10.00
CA VAL A 349 0.86 -20.48 11.19
C VAL A 349 -0.02 -20.47 12.44
N LEU A 350 -0.78 -19.40 12.68
CA LEU A 350 -1.73 -19.32 13.80
C LEU A 350 -2.79 -20.42 13.75
N THR A 351 -3.20 -20.83 12.54
CA THR A 351 -4.14 -21.93 12.31
C THR A 351 -3.56 -23.26 12.81
N LEU A 352 -2.26 -23.49 12.63
CA LEU A 352 -1.57 -24.68 13.14
C LEU A 352 -1.51 -24.69 14.66
N ALA A 353 -1.17 -23.54 15.26
CA ALA A 353 -1.09 -23.38 16.71
C ALA A 353 -2.44 -23.62 17.41
N TYR A 354 -3.55 -23.19 16.81
CA TYR A 354 -4.90 -23.42 17.33
C TYR A 354 -5.21 -24.92 17.58
N ARG A 355 -4.59 -25.82 16.82
CA ARG A 355 -4.87 -27.27 16.88
C ARG A 355 -4.05 -28.03 17.94
N TRP A 356 -3.00 -27.43 18.50
CA TRP A 356 -2.03 -28.16 19.33
C TRP A 356 -2.41 -28.33 20.81
N ARG A 357 -3.52 -27.74 21.28
CA ARG A 357 -4.32 -28.11 22.48
C ARG A 357 -5.24 -26.94 22.84
N HIS A 358 -6.49 -27.18 23.23
CA HIS A 358 -7.37 -26.13 23.77
C HIS A 358 -7.08 -25.80 25.24
N SER A 359 -5.82 -25.59 25.61
CA SER A 359 -5.45 -25.23 26.99
C SER A 359 -5.65 -23.73 27.24
N LEU A 360 -5.81 -23.35 28.52
CA LEU A 360 -5.88 -21.95 28.96
C LEU A 360 -4.68 -21.14 28.44
N GLY A 361 -3.49 -21.75 28.40
CA GLY A 361 -2.27 -21.11 27.88
C GLY A 361 -2.36 -20.63 26.43
N HIS A 362 -3.08 -21.33 25.55
CA HIS A 362 -3.25 -20.89 24.15
C HIS A 362 -4.09 -19.62 24.04
N ARG A 363 -5.13 -19.49 24.88
CA ARG A 363 -5.96 -18.28 24.91
C ARG A 363 -5.20 -17.10 25.48
N SER A 364 -4.42 -17.32 26.53
CA SER A 364 -3.54 -16.29 27.10
C SER A 364 -2.51 -15.81 26.09
N LEU A 365 -1.87 -16.72 25.35
CA LEU A 365 -0.90 -16.35 24.32
C LEU A 365 -1.54 -15.54 23.17
N ALA A 366 -2.72 -15.97 22.70
CA ALA A 366 -3.46 -15.22 21.68
C ALA A 366 -3.86 -13.81 22.15
N LEU A 367 -4.27 -13.68 23.41
CA LEU A 367 -4.56 -12.39 24.02
C LEU A 367 -3.30 -11.51 24.13
N ILE A 368 -2.19 -12.06 24.62
CA ILE A 368 -0.90 -11.35 24.71
C ILE A 368 -0.48 -10.86 23.33
N LEU A 369 -0.51 -11.72 22.30
CA LEU A 369 -0.16 -11.32 20.94
C LEU A 369 -1.10 -10.23 20.41
N THR A 370 -2.41 -10.34 20.67
CA THR A 370 -3.40 -9.32 20.28
C THR A 370 -3.07 -7.98 20.93
N ILE A 371 -2.78 -7.96 22.23
CA ILE A 371 -2.41 -6.74 22.97
C ILE A 371 -1.12 -6.15 22.43
N LEU A 372 -0.08 -6.97 22.21
CA LEU A 372 1.19 -6.51 21.66
C LEU A 372 1.02 -5.89 20.27
N LEU A 373 0.28 -6.54 19.37
CA LEU A 373 0.01 -6.01 18.04
C LEU A 373 -0.83 -4.72 18.08
N ALA A 374 -1.85 -4.68 18.96
CA ALA A 374 -2.71 -3.50 19.11
C ALA A 374 -1.94 -2.31 19.69
N ALA A 375 -1.18 -2.51 20.77
CA ALA A 375 -0.32 -1.48 21.36
C ALA A 375 0.70 -0.98 20.33
N ASN A 376 1.28 -1.92 19.57
CA ASN A 376 2.23 -1.60 18.54
C ASN A 376 1.66 -0.72 17.41
N LEU A 377 0.42 -1.01 17.01
CA LEU A 377 -0.31 -0.22 16.02
C LEU A 377 -0.67 1.16 16.58
N SER A 378 -1.25 1.22 17.78
CA SER A 378 -1.74 2.47 18.38
C SER A 378 -0.61 3.46 18.68
N HIS A 379 0.55 3.00 19.13
CA HIS A 379 1.69 3.87 19.44
C HIS A 379 2.35 4.48 18.20
N ARG A 380 2.06 3.97 17.00
CA ARG A 380 2.76 4.37 15.77
C ARG A 380 1.87 5.04 14.73
N ILE A 381 0.54 4.96 14.86
CA ILE A 381 -0.36 5.70 13.99
C ILE A 381 -0.15 7.19 14.22
N SER A 382 0.21 7.91 13.16
CA SER A 382 0.19 9.39 13.13
C SER A 382 -1.13 9.87 12.56
N LEU A 383 -1.73 10.88 13.19
CA LEU A 383 -2.98 11.52 12.74
C LEU A 383 -2.75 12.73 11.83
N GLN A 384 -1.56 13.32 11.88
CA GLN A 384 -1.24 14.61 11.25
C GLN A 384 -0.22 14.47 10.10
N SER A 385 0.42 13.31 9.99
CA SER A 385 1.43 13.05 8.95
C SER A 385 1.27 11.66 8.35
N VAL A 386 1.87 11.49 7.17
CA VAL A 386 2.12 10.20 6.53
C VAL A 386 3.62 10.05 6.37
N ARG A 387 4.19 8.89 6.68
CA ARG A 387 5.66 8.75 6.80
C ARG A 387 6.41 9.08 5.50
N GLU A 388 5.86 8.66 4.36
CA GLU A 388 6.53 8.81 3.06
C GLU A 388 6.72 10.28 2.65
N TRP A 389 5.80 11.15 3.09
CA TRP A 389 5.76 12.58 2.79
C TRP A 389 5.61 13.39 4.07
N GLU A 390 6.32 12.98 5.13
CA GLU A 390 6.20 13.61 6.45
C GLU A 390 6.51 15.12 6.37
N PHE A 391 7.43 15.50 5.49
CA PHE A 391 7.80 16.89 5.24
C PHE A 391 6.62 17.79 4.86
N ASP A 392 5.56 17.26 4.22
CA ASP A 392 4.37 18.02 3.82
C ASP A 392 3.42 18.34 4.99
N SER A 393 3.63 17.78 6.19
CA SER A 393 2.65 17.81 7.29
C SER A 393 2.24 19.21 7.76
N ASN A 394 3.13 20.21 7.67
CA ASN A 394 2.83 21.57 8.12
C ASN A 394 2.26 22.49 7.02
N THR A 395 1.98 21.97 5.83
CA THR A 395 1.48 22.80 4.71
C THR A 395 0.24 23.61 5.10
N LEU A 396 -0.74 22.98 5.77
CA LEU A 396 -1.94 23.68 6.23
C LEU A 396 -1.64 24.71 7.32
N GLU A 397 -0.76 24.40 8.27
CA GLU A 397 -0.34 25.34 9.32
C GLU A 397 0.35 26.58 8.74
N VAL A 398 1.19 26.40 7.72
CA VAL A 398 1.84 27.52 7.00
C VAL A 398 0.79 28.36 6.27
N ILE A 399 -0.18 27.71 5.61
CA ILE A 399 -1.28 28.39 4.92
C ILE A 399 -2.10 29.25 5.90
N ASP A 400 -2.44 28.69 7.06
CA ASP A 400 -3.20 29.39 8.10
C ASP A 400 -2.39 30.52 8.73
N PHE A 401 -1.10 30.31 9.03
CA PHE A 401 -0.21 31.37 9.51
C PHE A 401 -0.13 32.55 8.54
N LEU A 402 -0.01 32.29 7.24
CA LEU A 402 0.02 33.35 6.23
C LEU A 402 -1.35 34.03 6.08
N LYS A 403 -2.45 33.31 6.30
CA LYS A 403 -3.80 33.90 6.32
C LYS A 403 -3.94 34.97 7.39
N GLU A 404 -3.39 34.76 8.58
CA GLU A 404 -3.40 35.74 9.67
C GLU A 404 -2.57 37.00 9.35
N LYS A 405 -1.59 36.89 8.44
CA LYS A 405 -0.75 38.02 7.99
C LYS A 405 -1.33 38.73 6.76
N TYR A 406 -2.38 38.20 6.15
CA TYR A 406 -2.97 38.76 4.94
C TYR A 406 -3.65 40.11 5.23
N LYS A 407 -3.23 41.15 4.49
CA LYS A 407 -3.76 42.53 4.61
C LYS A 407 -4.42 43.02 3.31
N GLY A 408 -5.16 42.14 2.62
CA GLY A 408 -5.89 42.48 1.41
C GLY A 408 -5.13 42.28 0.09
N SER A 409 -3.81 42.10 0.12
CA SER A 409 -2.99 41.73 -1.06
C SER A 409 -2.38 40.34 -0.87
N PRO A 410 -2.40 39.46 -1.91
CA PRO A 410 -1.83 38.13 -1.80
C PRO A 410 -0.36 38.16 -1.39
N ILE A 411 -0.02 37.35 -0.40
CA ILE A 411 1.34 37.22 0.12
C ILE A 411 2.15 36.36 -0.85
N SER A 412 3.28 36.89 -1.29
CA SER A 412 4.18 36.16 -2.17
C SER A 412 4.99 35.13 -1.37
N LEU A 413 4.73 33.84 -1.61
CA LEU A 413 5.42 32.71 -0.98
C LEU A 413 6.27 31.97 -1.99
N LYS A 414 7.54 31.73 -1.67
CA LYS A 414 8.37 30.73 -2.34
C LYS A 414 8.60 29.54 -1.42
N THR A 415 8.85 28.37 -1.98
CA THR A 415 9.11 27.17 -1.20
C THR A 415 10.32 26.43 -1.75
N SER A 416 10.94 25.59 -0.93
CA SER A 416 11.74 24.48 -1.47
C SER A 416 10.88 23.64 -2.41
N TRP A 417 11.49 23.03 -3.43
CA TRP A 417 10.78 22.24 -4.45
C TRP A 417 9.98 21.08 -3.83
N PHE A 418 10.45 20.51 -2.71
CA PHE A 418 9.76 19.45 -1.97
C PHE A 418 8.34 19.83 -1.55
N PHE A 419 8.12 21.06 -1.09
CA PHE A 419 6.82 21.50 -0.57
C PHE A 419 5.91 22.08 -1.66
N HIS A 420 6.48 22.50 -2.79
CA HIS A 420 5.79 23.37 -3.77
C HIS A 420 4.48 22.78 -4.27
N SER A 421 4.48 21.50 -4.63
CA SER A 421 3.30 20.81 -5.13
C SER A 421 2.16 20.78 -4.11
N SER A 422 2.48 20.57 -2.83
CA SER A 422 1.52 20.53 -1.74
C SER A 422 0.79 21.87 -1.58
N PHE A 423 1.52 23.00 -1.64
CA PHE A 423 0.92 24.34 -1.68
C PHE A 423 0.14 24.60 -2.98
N THR A 424 0.65 24.09 -4.12
CA THR A 424 0.01 24.26 -5.44
C THR A 424 -1.42 23.76 -5.40
N PHE A 425 -1.71 22.62 -4.76
CA PHE A 425 -3.07 22.09 -4.63
C PHE A 425 -4.04 23.12 -4.03
N TYR A 426 -3.68 23.77 -2.93
CA TYR A 426 -4.56 24.72 -2.26
C TYR A 426 -4.69 26.04 -3.01
N GLN A 427 -3.64 26.44 -3.74
CA GLN A 427 -3.70 27.61 -4.61
C GLN A 427 -4.65 27.38 -5.81
N ILE A 428 -4.46 26.29 -6.56
CA ILE A 428 -5.24 26.00 -7.78
C ILE A 428 -6.72 25.70 -7.50
N THR A 429 -7.04 25.22 -6.30
CA THR A 429 -8.41 24.92 -5.87
C THR A 429 -9.09 26.13 -5.22
N GLY A 430 -8.39 27.27 -5.11
CA GLY A 430 -8.91 28.48 -4.47
C GLY A 430 -9.09 28.35 -2.96
N LYS A 431 -8.40 27.40 -2.32
CA LYS A 431 -8.44 27.18 -0.86
C LYS A 431 -7.44 28.04 -0.10
N ALA A 432 -6.41 28.55 -0.78
CA ALA A 432 -5.46 29.53 -0.25
C ALA A 432 -5.29 30.75 -1.17
N PRO A 433 -6.37 31.52 -1.49
CA PRO A 433 -6.31 32.64 -2.42
C PRO A 433 -5.46 33.82 -1.94
N TRP A 434 -5.14 33.89 -0.64
CA TRP A 434 -4.23 34.88 -0.07
C TRP A 434 -2.75 34.57 -0.33
N ILE A 435 -2.42 33.44 -0.96
CA ILE A 435 -1.04 33.05 -1.29
C ILE A 435 -0.81 33.19 -2.79
N ASN A 436 0.17 34.00 -3.15
CA ASN A 436 0.77 34.02 -4.48
C ASN A 436 2.02 33.14 -4.49
N LEU A 437 1.86 31.87 -4.86
CA LEU A 437 2.96 30.91 -4.89
C LEU A 437 3.90 31.21 -6.06
N GLN A 438 5.15 31.53 -5.75
CA GLN A 438 6.22 31.74 -6.71
C GLN A 438 6.73 30.41 -7.24
N PRO A 439 7.26 30.36 -8.49
CA PRO A 439 7.92 29.17 -9.01
C PRO A 439 8.98 28.64 -8.06
N TYR A 440 9.06 27.32 -7.92
CA TYR A 440 10.14 26.70 -7.17
C TYR A 440 11.43 26.66 -8.00
N ASP A 441 12.57 26.57 -7.31
CA ASP A 441 13.85 26.26 -7.93
C ASP A 441 14.42 24.98 -7.30
N TYR A 442 15.12 24.20 -8.11
CA TYR A 442 15.90 23.06 -7.62
C TYR A 442 17.09 23.51 -6.76
N ASN A 443 17.71 24.64 -7.12
CA ASN A 443 18.77 25.28 -6.36
C ASN A 443 18.22 26.53 -5.69
N ILE A 444 18.53 26.72 -4.41
CA ILE A 444 17.99 27.84 -3.62
C ILE A 444 18.43 29.16 -4.23
N ASP A 445 17.46 29.91 -4.74
CA ASP A 445 17.65 31.25 -5.28
C ASP A 445 17.38 32.30 -4.21
N ILE A 446 18.46 32.92 -3.73
CA ILE A 446 18.37 34.05 -2.79
C ILE A 446 17.84 35.32 -3.47
N ALA A 447 17.92 35.45 -4.80
CA ALA A 447 17.53 36.64 -5.55
C ALA A 447 16.00 36.80 -5.66
N THR A 448 15.24 35.75 -5.34
CA THR A 448 13.77 35.70 -5.42
C THR A 448 13.05 36.99 -4.95
N PRO A 449 11.99 37.42 -5.68
CA PRO A 449 11.18 38.56 -5.28
C PRO A 449 10.21 38.24 -4.12
N ALA A 450 10.10 36.97 -3.72
CA ALA A 450 9.13 36.53 -2.71
C ALA A 450 9.28 37.23 -1.35
N GLU A 451 8.14 37.50 -0.71
CA GLU A 451 8.10 38.07 0.64
C GLU A 451 8.44 37.00 1.69
N TYR A 452 7.94 35.78 1.49
CA TYR A 452 8.17 34.64 2.38
C TYR A 452 8.85 33.49 1.64
N TYR A 453 9.64 32.70 2.37
CA TYR A 453 10.27 31.48 1.89
C TYR A 453 10.06 30.34 2.90
N TYR A 454 9.43 29.25 2.48
CA TYR A 454 9.29 28.03 3.29
C TYR A 454 10.31 26.96 2.89
N ILE A 455 11.15 26.53 3.84
CA ILE A 455 12.37 25.77 3.56
C ILE A 455 12.74 24.81 4.70
N PHE A 456 13.59 23.82 4.39
CA PHE A 456 14.24 23.02 5.41
C PHE A 456 15.27 23.84 6.21
N ALA A 457 15.41 23.53 7.50
CA ALA A 457 16.31 24.22 8.42
C ALA A 457 17.78 24.14 7.98
N GLU A 458 18.19 22.99 7.43
CA GLU A 458 19.55 22.76 6.92
C GLU A 458 19.94 23.73 5.78
N ASP A 459 18.93 24.22 5.05
CA ASP A 459 19.09 25.11 3.91
C ASP A 459 18.85 26.58 4.25
N ALA A 460 18.28 26.89 5.41
CA ALA A 460 17.92 28.24 5.82
C ALA A 460 19.13 29.20 5.84
N ALA A 461 20.32 28.69 6.16
CA ALA A 461 21.56 29.47 6.17
C ALA A 461 21.86 30.15 4.82
N LYS A 462 21.45 29.53 3.71
CA LYS A 462 21.63 30.06 2.35
C LYS A 462 20.78 31.31 2.09
N LEU A 463 19.69 31.50 2.84
CA LEU A 463 18.77 32.64 2.70
C LEU A 463 19.00 33.75 3.73
N ASN A 464 19.73 33.49 4.83
CA ASN A 464 20.01 34.43 5.91
C ASN A 464 20.49 35.84 5.48
N PRO A 465 21.25 36.02 4.37
CA PRO A 465 21.64 37.37 3.95
C PRO A 465 20.43 38.27 3.63
N ARG A 466 19.34 37.73 3.06
CA ARG A 466 18.15 38.49 2.65
C ARG A 466 16.88 38.17 3.43
N PHE A 467 16.84 37.04 4.13
CA PHE A 467 15.69 36.55 4.86
C PHE A 467 16.02 36.33 6.33
N GLU A 468 15.02 36.45 7.18
CA GLU A 468 15.07 36.12 8.60
C GLU A 468 13.99 35.11 8.97
N VAL A 469 14.27 34.25 9.95
CA VAL A 469 13.30 33.23 10.39
C VAL A 469 12.19 33.92 11.19
N VAL A 470 10.95 33.76 10.73
CA VAL A 470 9.77 34.33 11.40
C VAL A 470 8.94 33.29 12.13
N HIS A 471 9.00 32.03 11.70
CA HIS A 471 8.32 30.93 12.37
C HIS A 471 9.03 29.60 12.12
N LYS A 472 9.05 28.73 13.14
CA LYS A 472 9.58 27.36 13.04
C LYS A 472 8.43 26.40 13.35
N PHE A 473 7.89 25.77 12.32
CA PHE A 473 6.78 24.83 12.47
C PHE A 473 7.25 23.52 13.12
N THR A 474 8.47 23.10 12.78
CA THR A 474 9.20 22.01 13.42
C THR A 474 10.70 22.34 13.47
N PRO A 475 11.53 21.53 14.18
CA PRO A 475 12.97 21.75 14.21
C PRO A 475 13.63 21.85 12.83
N ASP A 476 13.08 21.14 11.84
CA ASP A 476 13.58 21.01 10.48
C ASP A 476 12.85 21.83 9.42
N ARG A 477 11.71 22.50 9.73
CA ARG A 477 10.91 23.23 8.72
C ARG A 477 10.58 24.65 9.15
N TRP A 478 11.13 25.62 8.45
CA TRP A 478 11.10 27.02 8.84
C TRP A 478 10.45 27.88 7.76
N LEU A 479 9.72 28.90 8.20
CA LEU A 479 9.24 29.99 7.38
C LEU A 479 10.10 31.21 7.63
N MET A 480 10.63 31.75 6.55
CA MET A 480 11.48 32.93 6.55
C MET A 480 10.76 34.08 5.86
N LYS A 481 11.01 35.31 6.33
CA LYS A 481 10.51 36.54 5.71
C LYS A 481 11.67 37.38 5.20
N LYS A 482 11.49 38.02 4.05
CA LYS A 482 12.46 38.94 3.48
C LYS A 482 12.66 40.12 4.45
N LYS A 483 13.92 40.44 4.75
CA LYS A 483 14.28 41.58 5.60
C LYS A 483 13.82 42.87 4.92
N THR A 484 13.13 43.72 5.66
CA THR A 484 12.96 45.13 5.28
C THR A 484 14.29 45.83 5.55
N ASN A 485 14.93 46.31 4.47
CA ASN A 485 16.08 47.21 4.58
C ASN A 485 15.70 48.53 5.23
#